data_AF-A0A9Y2E739-F1
#
_entry.id   AF-A0A9Y2E739-F1
#
_cell.length_a   1.000
_cell.length_b   1.000
_cell.length_c   1.000
_cell.angle_alpha   90.00
_cell.angle_beta   90.00
_cell.angle_gamma   90.00
#
_symmetry.space_group_name_H-M   'P 1'
#
loop_
_entity.id
_entity.type
_entity.pdbx_description
1 polymer ?
#
loop_
_entity_poly.entity_id
_entity_poly.type
_entity_poly.pdbx_seq_one_letter_code
_entity_poly.pdbx_strand_id
1 'polypeptide(L)'
;MKLDTDALGTFYRIAREGAGLAAGRLTRLTGVDTRVGVTKVNFTRGADIRRDFTDGAEKVGVRVELSGGLDGYSLIVFDRDSAVQIVETIVSASDVEDVEEMDKSATTEVGHIINSGLIDGWADVLETAIELSTPEYVVGASAEPFVDDIDHAPGDDDLALLFQSTIEAVGTEIGFDHYLFPERESMASLLEQLRTSEGIDYDKLDGFDRMAEQGAEEVAETATTLTGIDTTVEIRRLNFVSLETIPETVANETLVGVAFEFDGTPSGYLLFLFDEESAHEIVDAMVPTATDADGFDEMGQSAIMELGNIMASGFLDGWANVLDTTIDHSTPEFVHDTGAAAVDPVVVQLGESQEFAFVFDTVVTADGRDLDCQIYAIPDEDDLERALDDLDTDRIDDTPTTAEFEEIENA
;
A
#
# COMPACT_ATOMS: atom_id res chain seq x y z
N MET A 1 6.38 11.53 -18.21
CA MET A 1 5.45 12.48 -17.51
C MET A 1 6.10 12.75 -16.17
N LYS A 2 6.11 13.97 -15.64
CA LYS A 2 6.79 14.25 -14.37
C LYS A 2 5.80 14.40 -13.21
N LEU A 3 6.17 13.90 -12.04
CA LEU A 3 5.37 13.83 -10.82
C LEU A 3 6.17 14.45 -9.68
N ASP A 4 5.65 15.51 -9.06
CA ASP A 4 6.24 16.09 -7.85
C ASP A 4 5.39 15.75 -6.62
N THR A 5 5.99 15.85 -5.44
CA THR A 5 5.30 15.57 -4.18
C THR A 5 4.13 16.50 -3.87
N ASP A 6 4.13 17.73 -4.39
CA ASP A 6 2.98 18.64 -4.30
C ASP A 6 1.75 18.09 -5.05
N ALA A 7 1.95 17.53 -6.24
CA ALA A 7 0.90 16.84 -6.99
C ALA A 7 0.44 15.57 -6.25
N LEU A 8 1.37 14.81 -5.66
CA LEU A 8 1.06 13.64 -4.83
C LEU A 8 0.21 14.00 -3.61
N GLY A 9 0.61 15.02 -2.87
CA GLY A 9 -0.13 15.58 -1.75
C GLY A 9 -1.52 16.03 -2.17
N THR A 10 -1.64 16.57 -3.39
CA THR A 10 -2.94 16.97 -3.95
C THR A 10 -3.82 15.76 -4.26
N PHE A 11 -3.28 14.69 -4.87
CA PHE A 11 -4.04 13.45 -5.11
C PHE A 11 -4.48 12.78 -3.81
N TYR A 12 -3.59 12.72 -2.82
CA TYR A 12 -3.93 12.20 -1.50
C TYR A 12 -5.09 12.98 -0.88
N ARG A 13 -5.01 14.33 -0.90
CA ARG A 13 -6.08 15.19 -0.36
C ARG A 13 -7.41 14.99 -1.10
N ILE A 14 -7.37 14.90 -2.43
CA ILE A 14 -8.55 14.62 -3.27
C ILE A 14 -9.17 13.28 -2.88
N ALA A 15 -8.37 12.23 -2.82
CA ALA A 15 -8.86 10.88 -2.52
C ALA A 15 -9.45 10.81 -1.11
N ARG A 16 -8.80 11.42 -0.11
CA ARG A 16 -9.29 11.49 1.27
C ARG A 16 -10.60 12.29 1.37
N GLU A 17 -10.70 13.43 0.68
CA GLU A 17 -11.94 14.21 0.62
C GLU A 17 -13.06 13.45 -0.07
N GLY A 18 -12.77 12.83 -1.21
CA GLY A 18 -13.71 12.02 -1.98
C GLY A 18 -14.21 10.79 -1.23
N ALA A 19 -13.31 10.07 -0.54
CA ALA A 19 -13.67 9.00 0.38
C ALA A 19 -14.56 9.53 1.53
N GLY A 20 -14.31 10.75 2.00
CA GLY A 20 -15.11 11.43 3.01
C GLY A 20 -16.55 11.70 2.54
N LEU A 21 -16.68 12.17 1.30
CA LEU A 21 -17.97 12.35 0.64
C LEU A 21 -18.71 11.01 0.47
N ALA A 22 -18.00 9.96 0.08
CA ALA A 22 -18.52 8.61 -0.05
C ALA A 22 -19.04 8.08 1.29
N ALA A 23 -18.22 8.14 2.36
CA ALA A 23 -18.64 7.76 3.71
C ALA A 23 -19.88 8.55 4.15
N GLY A 24 -19.90 9.87 3.96
CA GLY A 24 -21.08 10.69 4.30
C GLY A 24 -22.35 10.30 3.53
N ARG A 25 -22.23 9.80 2.29
CA ARG A 25 -23.36 9.27 1.50
C ARG A 25 -23.82 7.91 2.02
N LEU A 26 -22.88 7.01 2.32
CA LEU A 26 -23.17 5.71 2.92
C LEU A 26 -23.86 5.84 4.27
N THR A 27 -23.44 6.78 5.12
CA THR A 27 -24.13 7.10 6.38
C THR A 27 -25.59 7.46 6.15
N ARG A 28 -25.88 8.28 5.13
CA ARG A 28 -27.27 8.67 4.81
C ARG A 28 -28.10 7.52 4.27
N LEU A 29 -27.48 6.59 3.52
CA LEU A 29 -28.16 5.44 2.94
C LEU A 29 -28.45 4.36 3.97
N THR A 30 -27.46 4.01 4.78
CA THR A 30 -27.53 2.89 5.75
C THR A 30 -28.11 3.33 7.09
N GLY A 31 -27.99 4.62 7.44
CA GLY A 31 -28.28 5.12 8.78
C GLY A 31 -27.22 4.75 9.82
N VAL A 32 -26.10 4.16 9.41
CA VAL A 32 -24.95 3.81 10.25
C VAL A 32 -23.88 4.89 10.10
N ASP A 33 -23.35 5.42 11.20
CA ASP A 33 -22.25 6.38 11.14
C ASP A 33 -21.01 5.71 10.54
N THR A 34 -20.58 6.18 9.37
CA THR A 34 -19.40 5.71 8.67
C THR A 34 -18.36 6.82 8.55
N ARG A 35 -17.07 6.48 8.65
CA ARG A 35 -15.95 7.40 8.47
C ARG A 35 -14.92 6.81 7.52
N VAL A 36 -14.09 7.68 6.93
CA VAL A 36 -12.89 7.23 6.22
C VAL A 36 -11.85 6.86 7.26
N GLY A 37 -11.24 5.69 7.11
CA GLY A 37 -10.04 5.30 7.81
C GLY A 37 -8.81 5.81 7.06
N VAL A 38 -7.89 4.89 6.77
CA VAL A 38 -6.68 5.19 6.01
C VAL A 38 -6.98 5.26 4.51
N THR A 39 -6.35 6.21 3.83
CA THR A 39 -6.25 6.24 2.37
C THR A 39 -4.77 6.18 2.00
N LYS A 40 -4.36 5.22 1.18
CA LYS A 40 -3.02 5.14 0.60
C LYS A 40 -3.10 5.46 -0.89
N VAL A 41 -2.16 6.24 -1.41
CA VAL A 41 -2.04 6.53 -2.85
C VAL A 41 -0.87 5.76 -3.42
N ASN A 42 -1.11 5.03 -4.50
CA ASN A 42 -0.11 4.27 -5.22
C ASN A 42 -0.17 4.64 -6.70
N PHE A 43 1.01 4.65 -7.34
CA PHE A 43 1.14 4.74 -8.80
C PHE A 43 1.44 3.35 -9.28
N THR A 44 0.77 2.94 -10.34
CA THR A 44 0.90 1.58 -10.83
C THR A 44 0.80 1.55 -12.34
N ARG A 45 1.39 0.52 -12.95
CA ARG A 45 1.26 0.26 -14.37
C ARG A 45 0.13 -0.72 -14.63
N GLY A 46 -0.37 -0.72 -15.86
CA GLY A 46 -1.35 -1.72 -16.30
C GLY A 46 -0.91 -3.16 -16.03
N ALA A 47 0.38 -3.46 -16.20
CA ALA A 47 0.95 -4.78 -15.89
C ALA A 47 0.82 -5.18 -14.41
N ASP A 48 1.14 -4.27 -13.49
CA ASP A 48 1.09 -4.56 -12.05
C ASP A 48 -0.36 -4.70 -11.58
N ILE A 49 -1.27 -3.89 -12.13
CA ILE A 49 -2.71 -4.04 -11.87
C ILE A 49 -3.15 -5.45 -12.27
N ARG A 50 -2.74 -5.95 -13.44
CA ARG A 50 -3.06 -7.32 -13.84
C ARG A 50 -2.50 -8.35 -12.87
N ARG A 51 -1.29 -8.12 -12.34
CA ARG A 51 -0.66 -8.96 -11.32
C ARG A 51 -1.48 -9.02 -10.03
N ASP A 52 -2.12 -7.92 -9.62
CA ASP A 52 -2.99 -7.90 -8.41
C ASP A 52 -4.18 -8.87 -8.51
N PHE A 53 -4.58 -9.29 -9.71
CA PHE A 53 -5.67 -10.25 -9.91
C PHE A 53 -5.16 -11.68 -10.20
N THR A 54 -3.89 -12.00 -9.95
CA THR A 54 -3.34 -13.34 -10.22
C THR A 54 -3.34 -14.29 -9.01
N ASP A 55 -3.73 -13.80 -7.83
CA ASP A 55 -3.90 -14.59 -6.59
C ASP A 55 -4.98 -15.68 -6.69
N GLY A 56 -5.82 -15.64 -7.74
CA GLY A 56 -6.92 -16.57 -7.96
C GLY A 56 -8.10 -16.35 -7.01
N ALA A 57 -8.05 -15.32 -6.15
CA ALA A 57 -9.15 -14.93 -5.29
C ALA A 57 -10.23 -14.23 -6.14
N GLU A 58 -11.48 -14.60 -5.91
CA GLU A 58 -12.59 -13.95 -6.60
C GLU A 58 -12.85 -12.57 -6.00
N LYS A 59 -12.74 -11.53 -6.82
CA LYS A 59 -12.97 -10.14 -6.44
C LYS A 59 -14.29 -9.64 -7.04
N VAL A 60 -14.85 -8.61 -6.44
CA VAL A 60 -16.08 -7.96 -6.90
C VAL A 60 -15.81 -6.51 -7.17
N GLY A 61 -16.25 -5.98 -8.31
CA GLY A 61 -15.98 -4.60 -8.67
C GLY A 61 -17.18 -3.86 -9.26
N VAL A 62 -17.08 -2.53 -9.21
CA VAL A 62 -18.01 -1.61 -9.82
C VAL A 62 -17.24 -0.61 -10.66
N ARG A 63 -17.49 -0.67 -11.97
CA ARG A 63 -16.82 0.13 -12.98
C ARG A 63 -17.74 1.21 -13.52
N VAL A 64 -17.18 2.38 -13.78
CA VAL A 64 -17.83 3.48 -14.51
C VAL A 64 -16.85 4.08 -15.50
N GLU A 65 -17.38 4.53 -16.64
CA GLU A 65 -16.66 5.36 -17.60
C GLU A 65 -16.78 6.82 -17.15
N LEU A 66 -15.68 7.55 -17.26
CA LEU A 66 -15.54 8.96 -16.94
C LEU A 66 -15.46 9.76 -18.24
N SER A 67 -16.13 10.91 -18.26
CA SER A 67 -16.02 11.84 -19.37
C SER A 67 -16.07 13.30 -18.93
N GLY A 68 -15.53 14.20 -19.76
CA GLY A 68 -15.58 15.64 -19.57
C GLY A 68 -14.25 16.20 -19.07
N GLY A 69 -14.16 16.50 -17.78
CA GLY A 69 -12.95 17.06 -17.18
C GLY A 69 -11.81 16.07 -16.99
N LEU A 70 -12.14 14.79 -16.94
CA LEU A 70 -11.23 13.66 -16.83
C LEU A 70 -11.86 12.51 -17.60
N ASP A 71 -11.32 12.20 -18.78
CA ASP A 71 -11.79 11.06 -19.58
C ASP A 71 -11.04 9.80 -19.13
N GLY A 72 -11.71 8.66 -19.11
CA GLY A 72 -11.11 7.38 -18.70
C GLY A 72 -12.08 6.48 -17.95
N TYR A 73 -11.57 5.67 -17.02
CA TYR A 73 -12.39 4.77 -16.21
C TYR A 73 -12.06 4.88 -14.72
N SER A 74 -13.06 4.56 -13.91
CA SER A 74 -12.92 4.43 -12.47
C SER A 74 -13.50 3.09 -12.04
N LEU A 75 -12.71 2.30 -11.33
CA LEU A 75 -13.05 0.96 -10.88
C LEU A 75 -12.88 0.87 -9.37
N ILE A 76 -13.95 0.52 -8.67
CA ILE A 76 -13.89 0.14 -7.25
C ILE A 76 -13.84 -1.38 -7.18
N VAL A 77 -12.91 -1.94 -6.42
CA VAL A 77 -12.74 -3.38 -6.21
C VAL A 77 -12.83 -3.68 -4.72
N PHE A 78 -13.55 -4.75 -4.40
CA PHE A 78 -13.68 -5.30 -3.07
C PHE A 78 -13.25 -6.77 -3.11
N ASP A 79 -12.58 -7.21 -2.06
CA ASP A 79 -12.47 -8.63 -1.77
C ASP A 79 -13.85 -9.22 -1.46
N ARG A 80 -13.97 -10.54 -1.64
CA ARG A 80 -15.21 -11.28 -1.40
C ARG A 80 -15.78 -11.02 0.00
N ASP A 81 -14.92 -11.00 1.02
CA ASP A 81 -15.34 -10.78 2.42
C ASP A 81 -15.88 -9.35 2.62
N SER A 82 -15.19 -8.33 2.09
CA SER A 82 -15.66 -6.94 2.11
C SER A 82 -17.00 -6.78 1.38
N ALA A 83 -17.16 -7.43 0.23
CA ALA A 83 -18.42 -7.40 -0.53
C ALA A 83 -19.59 -8.01 0.28
N VAL A 84 -19.37 -9.11 1.00
CA VAL A 84 -20.38 -9.71 1.88
C VAL A 84 -20.74 -8.77 3.02
N GLN A 85 -19.76 -8.15 3.68
CA GLN A 85 -20.01 -7.20 4.77
C GLN A 85 -20.85 -5.99 4.32
N ILE A 86 -20.62 -5.50 3.09
CA ILE A 86 -21.43 -4.44 2.47
C ILE A 86 -22.90 -4.87 2.39
N VAL A 87 -23.15 -6.08 1.85
CA VAL A 87 -24.51 -6.61 1.69
C VAL A 87 -25.18 -6.75 3.05
N GLU A 88 -24.50 -7.33 4.03
CA GLU A 88 -25.04 -7.52 5.39
C GLU A 88 -25.40 -6.19 6.07
N THR A 89 -24.64 -5.14 5.79
CA THR A 89 -24.86 -3.79 6.36
C THR A 89 -26.09 -3.11 5.75
N ILE A 90 -26.35 -3.33 4.46
CA ILE A 90 -27.44 -2.66 3.72
C ILE A 90 -28.74 -3.47 3.75
N VAL A 91 -28.62 -4.78 3.60
CA VAL A 91 -29.74 -5.69 3.51
C VAL A 91 -30.08 -6.19 4.91
N SER A 92 -31.12 -5.62 5.50
CA SER A 92 -31.75 -6.25 6.67
C SER A 92 -32.33 -7.61 6.24
N ALA A 93 -31.85 -8.69 6.86
CA ALA A 93 -31.97 -10.10 6.45
C ALA A 93 -33.40 -10.70 6.39
N SER A 94 -34.38 -10.02 5.80
CA SER A 94 -35.78 -10.44 5.78
C SER A 94 -36.37 -10.33 4.38
N ASP A 95 -36.60 -11.51 3.78
CA ASP A 95 -37.51 -11.77 2.64
C ASP A 95 -37.02 -11.45 1.22
N VAL A 96 -36.02 -12.18 0.69
CA VAL A 96 -35.82 -12.25 -0.78
C VAL A 96 -35.45 -13.68 -1.23
N GLU A 97 -36.09 -14.14 -2.32
CA GLU A 97 -35.94 -15.50 -2.88
C GLU A 97 -34.67 -15.67 -3.73
N ASP A 98 -34.02 -14.58 -4.17
CA ASP A 98 -32.77 -14.58 -4.94
C ASP A 98 -31.71 -13.72 -4.23
N VAL A 99 -30.84 -14.38 -3.45
CA VAL A 99 -29.77 -13.73 -2.68
C VAL A 99 -28.71 -13.15 -3.63
N GLU A 100 -28.34 -13.86 -4.70
CA GLU A 100 -27.27 -13.45 -5.63
C GLU A 100 -27.58 -12.17 -6.42
N GLU A 101 -28.83 -11.95 -6.87
CA GLU A 101 -29.20 -10.71 -7.58
C GLU A 101 -29.20 -9.49 -6.64
N MET A 102 -29.55 -9.71 -5.37
CA MET A 102 -29.56 -8.66 -4.36
C MET A 102 -28.15 -8.28 -3.93
N ASP A 103 -27.26 -9.27 -3.76
CA ASP A 103 -25.84 -9.07 -3.46
C ASP A 103 -25.20 -8.20 -4.55
N LYS A 104 -25.45 -8.55 -5.81
CA LYS A 104 -25.02 -7.76 -6.97
C LYS A 104 -25.52 -6.31 -6.89
N SER A 105 -26.83 -6.12 -6.69
CA SER A 105 -27.42 -4.77 -6.67
C SER A 105 -26.90 -3.92 -5.52
N ALA A 106 -26.72 -4.50 -4.33
CA ALA A 106 -26.24 -3.78 -3.16
C ALA A 106 -24.77 -3.36 -3.34
N THR A 107 -23.91 -4.28 -3.80
CA THR A 107 -22.52 -3.95 -4.08
C THR A 107 -22.39 -2.95 -5.23
N THR A 108 -23.21 -3.05 -6.29
CA THR A 108 -23.25 -2.04 -7.36
C THR A 108 -23.60 -0.64 -6.83
N GLU A 109 -24.62 -0.54 -5.98
CA GLU A 109 -25.03 0.76 -5.41
C GLU A 109 -23.95 1.35 -4.50
N VAL A 110 -23.32 0.53 -3.65
CA VAL A 110 -22.23 1.00 -2.78
C VAL A 110 -21.02 1.41 -3.57
N GLY A 111 -20.57 0.57 -4.51
CA GLY A 111 -19.45 0.91 -5.36
C GLY A 111 -19.73 2.18 -6.16
N HIS A 112 -20.94 2.38 -6.67
CA HIS A 112 -21.31 3.61 -7.36
C HIS A 112 -21.35 4.84 -6.43
N ILE A 113 -21.81 4.70 -5.18
CA ILE A 113 -21.75 5.77 -4.19
C ILE A 113 -20.31 6.15 -3.87
N ILE A 114 -19.44 5.16 -3.70
CA ILE A 114 -18.01 5.37 -3.45
C ILE A 114 -17.37 6.06 -4.64
N ASN A 115 -17.60 5.53 -5.85
CA ASN A 115 -17.06 6.06 -7.09
C ASN A 115 -17.51 7.52 -7.32
N SER A 116 -18.80 7.82 -7.18
CA SER A 116 -19.30 9.19 -7.30
C SER A 116 -18.73 10.13 -6.24
N GLY A 117 -18.58 9.68 -5.00
CA GLY A 117 -17.95 10.49 -3.94
C GLY A 117 -16.50 10.83 -4.25
N LEU A 118 -15.72 9.84 -4.70
CA LEU A 118 -14.32 10.02 -5.09
C LEU A 118 -14.18 10.95 -6.30
N ILE A 119 -14.97 10.74 -7.35
CA ILE A 119 -14.93 11.53 -8.58
C ILE A 119 -15.45 12.96 -8.36
N ASP A 120 -16.39 13.18 -7.45
CA ASP A 120 -16.79 14.53 -7.06
C ASP A 120 -15.62 15.30 -6.41
N GLY A 121 -14.79 14.62 -5.59
CA GLY A 121 -13.56 15.21 -5.05
C GLY A 121 -12.57 15.62 -6.16
N TRP A 122 -12.43 14.79 -7.20
CA TRP A 122 -11.63 15.12 -8.38
C TRP A 122 -12.20 16.31 -9.16
N ALA A 123 -13.52 16.33 -9.37
CA ALA A 123 -14.21 17.38 -10.09
C ALA A 123 -14.06 18.75 -9.40
N ASP A 124 -14.16 18.78 -8.07
CA ASP A 124 -14.00 19.99 -7.27
C ASP A 124 -12.60 20.58 -7.38
N VAL A 125 -11.55 19.75 -7.31
CA VAL A 125 -10.15 20.22 -7.40
C VAL A 125 -9.76 20.61 -8.83
N LEU A 126 -10.23 19.85 -9.82
CA LEU A 126 -9.99 20.16 -11.23
C LEU A 126 -10.87 21.33 -11.73
N GLU A 127 -11.74 21.88 -10.87
CA GLU A 127 -12.72 22.93 -11.18
C GLU A 127 -13.52 22.64 -12.47
N THR A 128 -13.84 21.36 -12.69
CA THR A 128 -14.45 20.87 -13.94
C THR A 128 -15.49 19.81 -13.64
N ALA A 129 -16.47 19.67 -14.53
CA ALA A 129 -17.47 18.61 -14.40
C ALA A 129 -16.91 17.30 -14.95
N ILE A 130 -17.02 16.23 -14.17
CA ILE A 130 -16.75 14.86 -14.61
C ILE A 130 -18.08 14.11 -14.60
N GLU A 131 -18.47 13.57 -15.75
CA GLU A 131 -19.69 12.77 -15.92
C GLU A 131 -19.38 11.28 -15.79
N LEU A 132 -20.22 10.57 -15.03
CA LEU A 132 -20.14 9.13 -14.79
C LEU A 132 -21.15 8.40 -15.67
N SER A 133 -20.75 7.30 -16.30
CA SER A 133 -21.66 6.40 -17.00
C SER A 133 -22.49 5.54 -16.03
N THR A 134 -23.33 4.65 -16.57
CA THR A 134 -24.08 3.71 -15.72
C THR A 134 -23.12 2.71 -15.09
N PRO A 135 -23.20 2.44 -13.77
CA PRO A 135 -22.28 1.51 -13.12
C PRO A 135 -22.45 0.10 -13.66
N GLU A 136 -21.32 -0.53 -13.97
CA GLU A 136 -21.23 -1.90 -14.40
C GLU A 136 -20.65 -2.75 -13.28
N TYR A 137 -21.35 -3.82 -12.93
CA TYR A 137 -20.88 -4.80 -11.97
C TYR A 137 -20.00 -5.83 -12.66
N VAL A 138 -18.79 -6.00 -12.13
CA VAL A 138 -17.80 -6.95 -12.63
C VAL A 138 -17.40 -7.91 -11.51
N VAL A 139 -17.13 -9.16 -11.85
CA VAL A 139 -16.71 -10.20 -10.91
C VAL A 139 -15.78 -11.15 -11.62
N GLY A 140 -14.72 -11.58 -10.94
CA GLY A 140 -13.76 -12.52 -11.50
C GLY A 140 -12.57 -12.74 -10.59
N ALA A 141 -11.77 -13.75 -10.95
CA ALA A 141 -10.51 -14.10 -10.29
C ALA A 141 -9.29 -13.81 -11.19
N SER A 142 -9.47 -12.96 -12.21
CA SER A 142 -8.44 -12.49 -13.12
C SER A 142 -8.72 -11.04 -13.49
N ALA A 143 -7.75 -10.35 -14.08
CA ALA A 143 -7.88 -8.96 -14.49
C ALA A 143 -8.83 -8.75 -15.69
N GLU A 144 -9.13 -9.82 -16.44
CA GLU A 144 -9.89 -9.76 -17.70
C GLU A 144 -11.24 -9.00 -17.55
N PRO A 145 -12.15 -9.37 -16.64
CA PRO A 145 -13.42 -8.66 -16.47
C PRO A 145 -13.29 -7.25 -15.88
N PHE A 146 -12.17 -6.91 -15.24
CA PHE A 146 -11.98 -5.63 -14.57
C PHE A 146 -11.31 -4.58 -15.47
N VAL A 147 -10.27 -5.00 -16.19
CA VAL A 147 -9.34 -4.12 -16.91
C VAL A 147 -9.29 -4.46 -18.39
N ASP A 148 -9.19 -5.72 -18.81
CA ASP A 148 -8.93 -6.03 -20.23
C ASP A 148 -10.18 -5.89 -21.13
N ASP A 149 -11.37 -5.98 -20.53
CA ASP A 149 -12.66 -5.81 -21.22
C ASP A 149 -13.09 -4.34 -21.42
N ILE A 150 -12.25 -3.34 -21.07
CA ILE A 150 -12.57 -1.91 -21.28
C ILE A 150 -12.04 -1.38 -22.62
N ASP A 151 -12.84 -0.55 -23.28
CA ASP A 151 -12.37 0.21 -24.44
C ASP A 151 -11.29 1.20 -23.97
N HIS A 152 -10.11 1.15 -24.60
CA HIS A 152 -8.92 1.92 -24.18
C HIS A 152 -8.38 1.51 -22.79
N ALA A 153 -8.40 0.21 -22.49
CA ALA A 153 -7.69 -0.34 -21.34
C ALA A 153 -6.25 0.20 -21.24
N PRO A 154 -5.75 0.48 -20.02
CA PRO A 154 -4.35 0.80 -19.86
C PRO A 154 -3.51 -0.35 -20.43
N GLY A 155 -2.62 0.01 -21.36
CA GLY A 155 -1.55 -0.88 -21.79
C GLY A 155 -0.64 -1.24 -20.62
N ASP A 156 0.26 -2.19 -20.83
CA ASP A 156 1.14 -2.67 -19.76
C ASP A 156 1.96 -1.55 -19.12
N ASP A 157 2.36 -0.53 -19.90
CA ASP A 157 3.15 0.62 -19.44
C ASP A 157 2.32 1.88 -19.13
N ASP A 158 0.99 1.82 -19.28
CA ASP A 158 0.16 2.99 -19.03
C ASP A 158 -0.02 3.21 -17.52
N LEU A 159 0.17 4.47 -17.09
CA LEU A 159 0.02 4.90 -15.71
C LEU A 159 -1.44 4.84 -15.26
N ALA A 160 -1.65 4.26 -14.09
CA ALA A 160 -2.90 4.30 -13.35
C ALA A 160 -2.65 4.74 -11.89
N LEU A 161 -3.69 5.32 -11.28
CA LEU A 161 -3.69 5.64 -9.85
C LEU A 161 -4.47 4.56 -9.11
N LEU A 162 -3.89 4.08 -8.02
CA LEU A 162 -4.53 3.17 -7.09
C LEU A 162 -4.69 3.86 -5.75
N PHE A 163 -5.93 3.99 -5.29
CA PHE A 163 -6.26 4.46 -3.96
C PHE A 163 -6.75 3.28 -3.14
N GLN A 164 -5.99 2.89 -2.13
CA GLN A 164 -6.42 1.86 -1.20
C GLN A 164 -7.05 2.55 -0.02
N SER A 165 -8.31 2.24 0.27
CA SER A 165 -9.06 2.98 1.27
C SER A 165 -9.93 2.08 2.10
N THR A 166 -10.11 2.50 3.35
CA THR A 166 -10.96 1.82 4.30
C THR A 166 -12.12 2.72 4.70
N ILE A 167 -13.33 2.17 4.72
CA ILE A 167 -14.49 2.80 5.33
C ILE A 167 -14.83 2.04 6.61
N GLU A 168 -14.82 2.75 7.72
CA GLU A 168 -15.10 2.20 9.03
C GLU A 168 -16.52 2.54 9.49
N ALA A 169 -17.16 1.57 10.10
CA ALA A 169 -18.46 1.66 10.74
C ALA A 169 -18.41 0.97 12.12
N VAL A 170 -19.46 1.11 12.93
CA VAL A 170 -19.50 0.48 14.26
C VAL A 170 -19.46 -1.05 14.14
N GLY A 171 -18.29 -1.63 14.43
CA GLY A 171 -18.06 -3.08 14.41
C GLY A 171 -17.84 -3.67 13.01
N THR A 172 -17.57 -2.84 12.00
CA THR A 172 -17.33 -3.27 10.62
C THR A 172 -16.32 -2.35 9.95
N GLU A 173 -15.40 -2.93 9.20
CA GLU A 173 -14.38 -2.21 8.44
C GLU A 173 -14.37 -2.76 7.03
N ILE A 174 -14.54 -1.88 6.04
CA ILE A 174 -14.68 -2.26 4.63
C ILE A 174 -13.51 -1.66 3.87
N GLY A 175 -12.53 -2.50 3.54
CA GLY A 175 -11.45 -2.16 2.62
C GLY A 175 -11.90 -2.23 1.17
N PHE A 176 -11.42 -1.30 0.35
CA PHE A 176 -11.62 -1.30 -1.10
C PHE A 176 -10.44 -0.64 -1.82
N ASP A 177 -10.20 -1.12 -3.03
CA ASP A 177 -9.25 -0.50 -3.96
C ASP A 177 -10.02 0.33 -4.98
N HIS A 178 -9.60 1.56 -5.19
CA HIS A 178 -10.09 2.44 -6.24
C HIS A 178 -8.99 2.64 -7.28
N TYR A 179 -9.18 2.01 -8.44
CA TYR A 179 -8.33 2.23 -9.60
C TYR A 179 -8.92 3.34 -10.47
N LEU A 180 -8.10 4.34 -10.78
CA LEU A 180 -8.41 5.40 -11.73
C LEU A 180 -7.51 5.25 -12.96
N PHE A 181 -8.14 5.05 -14.12
CA PHE A 181 -7.52 4.85 -15.42
C PHE A 181 -7.83 6.05 -16.33
N PRO A 182 -7.23 7.23 -16.09
CA PRO A 182 -7.46 8.37 -16.96
C PRO A 182 -6.79 8.13 -18.33
N GLU A 183 -7.39 8.64 -19.39
CA GLU A 183 -6.75 8.65 -20.69
C GLU A 183 -5.43 9.43 -20.64
N ARG A 184 -4.45 9.01 -21.44
CA ARG A 184 -3.10 9.60 -21.44
C ARG A 184 -3.09 11.13 -21.60
N GLU A 185 -3.96 11.68 -22.44
CA GLU A 185 -4.08 13.13 -22.64
C GLU A 185 -4.66 13.84 -21.41
N SER A 186 -5.68 13.24 -20.78
CA SER A 186 -6.29 13.77 -19.55
C SER A 186 -5.31 13.70 -18.38
N MET A 187 -4.59 12.58 -18.22
CA MET A 187 -3.55 12.44 -17.19
C MET A 187 -2.42 13.46 -17.36
N ALA A 188 -1.90 13.62 -18.59
CA ALA A 188 -0.86 14.59 -18.86
C ALA A 188 -1.31 16.03 -18.54
N SER A 189 -2.56 16.37 -18.90
CA SER A 189 -3.15 17.69 -18.63
C SER A 189 -3.36 17.93 -17.14
N LEU A 190 -3.72 16.89 -16.39
CA LEU A 190 -3.95 16.93 -14.96
C LEU A 190 -2.63 17.10 -14.19
N LEU A 191 -1.60 16.32 -14.55
CA LEU A 191 -0.26 16.49 -13.97
C LEU A 191 0.33 17.87 -14.29
N GLU A 192 0.17 18.37 -15.53
CA GLU A 192 0.66 19.71 -15.89
C GLU A 192 -0.01 20.83 -15.09
N GLN A 193 -1.29 20.68 -14.72
CA GLN A 193 -2.03 21.65 -13.91
C GLN A 193 -1.62 21.65 -12.44
N LEU A 194 -1.30 20.47 -11.89
CA LEU A 194 -0.98 20.30 -10.47
C LEU A 194 0.50 20.51 -10.15
N ARG A 195 1.38 20.37 -11.15
CA ARG A 195 2.82 20.46 -10.96
C ARG A 195 3.27 21.86 -10.54
N THR A 196 4.05 21.93 -9.48
CA THR A 196 4.65 23.16 -8.94
C THR A 196 6.16 23.19 -9.15
N SER A 197 6.81 22.04 -9.37
CA SER A 197 8.26 21.89 -9.50
C SER A 197 8.67 21.17 -10.81
N GLU A 198 9.94 20.79 -10.96
CA GLU A 198 10.36 20.00 -12.12
C GLU A 198 9.74 18.59 -12.08
N GLY A 199 9.66 17.95 -10.91
CA GLY A 199 9.09 16.61 -10.68
C GLY A 199 9.95 15.44 -11.19
N ILE A 200 9.70 14.26 -10.64
CA ILE A 200 10.31 12.97 -10.99
C ILE A 200 9.65 12.41 -12.25
N ASP A 201 10.43 11.97 -13.25
CA ASP A 201 9.83 11.27 -14.39
C ASP A 201 9.16 9.97 -13.93
N TYR A 202 7.92 9.74 -14.37
CA TYR A 202 7.10 8.56 -14.05
C TYR A 202 7.84 7.24 -14.25
N ASP A 203 8.65 7.14 -15.30
CA ASP A 203 9.44 5.94 -15.60
C ASP A 203 10.45 5.61 -14.50
N LYS A 204 10.79 6.58 -13.64
CA LYS A 204 11.67 6.42 -12.49
C LYS A 204 10.94 5.95 -11.24
N LEU A 205 9.60 5.98 -11.23
CA LEU A 205 8.83 5.38 -10.14
C LEU A 205 9.04 3.86 -10.07
N ASP A 206 9.37 3.21 -11.18
CA ASP A 206 9.76 1.79 -11.17
C ASP A 206 10.99 1.53 -10.30
N GLY A 207 11.88 2.52 -10.19
CA GLY A 207 13.01 2.48 -9.26
C GLY A 207 12.56 2.26 -7.83
N PHE A 208 11.39 2.76 -7.44
CA PHE A 208 10.82 2.52 -6.11
C PHE A 208 10.46 1.06 -5.90
N ASP A 209 9.69 0.47 -6.81
CA ASP A 209 9.29 -0.92 -6.69
C ASP A 209 10.51 -1.84 -6.74
N ARG A 210 11.52 -1.50 -7.56
CA ARG A 210 12.82 -2.21 -7.56
C ARG A 210 13.54 -2.10 -6.21
N MET A 211 13.58 -0.93 -5.59
CA MET A 211 14.19 -0.73 -4.27
C MET A 211 13.46 -1.54 -3.19
N ALA A 212 12.13 -1.52 -3.20
CA ALA A 212 11.30 -2.31 -2.30
C ALA A 212 11.59 -3.80 -2.47
N GLU A 213 11.59 -4.28 -3.72
CA GLU A 213 11.86 -5.67 -4.08
C GLU A 213 13.24 -6.12 -3.63
N GLN A 214 14.29 -5.42 -4.03
CA GLN A 214 15.64 -5.80 -3.71
C GLN A 214 15.92 -5.72 -2.20
N GLY A 215 15.41 -4.69 -1.52
CA GLY A 215 15.57 -4.56 -0.07
C GLY A 215 14.89 -5.69 0.68
N ALA A 216 13.69 -6.07 0.27
CA ALA A 216 12.91 -7.10 0.94
C ALA A 216 13.47 -8.52 0.69
N GLU A 217 13.95 -8.82 -0.51
CA GLU A 217 14.64 -10.08 -0.83
C GLU A 217 15.86 -10.28 0.07
N GLU A 218 16.69 -9.25 0.26
CA GLU A 218 17.86 -9.33 1.13
C GLU A 218 17.50 -9.52 2.61
N VAL A 219 16.39 -8.95 3.05
CA VAL A 219 15.86 -9.16 4.41
C VAL A 219 15.46 -10.63 4.59
N ALA A 220 14.72 -11.23 3.66
CA ALA A 220 14.33 -12.64 3.77
C ALA A 220 15.51 -13.61 3.69
N GLU A 221 16.49 -13.38 2.80
CA GLU A 221 17.70 -14.20 2.74
C GLU A 221 18.47 -14.14 4.07
N THR A 222 18.60 -12.93 4.63
CA THR A 222 19.25 -12.68 5.91
C THR A 222 18.52 -13.36 7.06
N ALA A 223 17.20 -13.15 7.16
CA ALA A 223 16.35 -13.73 8.19
C ALA A 223 16.43 -15.26 8.16
N THR A 224 16.32 -15.85 6.96
CA THR A 224 16.46 -17.30 6.75
C THR A 224 17.82 -17.81 7.19
N THR A 225 18.89 -17.11 6.82
CA THR A 225 20.27 -17.51 7.14
C THR A 225 20.55 -17.51 8.65
N LEU A 226 20.01 -16.53 9.38
CA LEU A 226 20.27 -16.35 10.81
C LEU A 226 19.37 -17.21 11.69
N THR A 227 18.07 -17.25 11.37
CA THR A 227 17.07 -17.94 12.18
C THR A 227 16.91 -19.41 11.78
N GLY A 228 17.29 -19.76 10.54
CA GLY A 228 17.01 -21.07 9.94
C GLY A 228 15.53 -21.29 9.63
N ILE A 229 14.73 -20.22 9.56
CA ILE A 229 13.30 -20.24 9.23
C ILE A 229 13.17 -19.88 7.75
N ASP A 230 12.60 -20.78 6.95
CA ASP A 230 12.35 -20.52 5.53
C ASP A 230 11.35 -19.36 5.39
N THR A 231 11.82 -18.27 4.82
CA THR A 231 11.11 -17.00 4.78
C THR A 231 10.76 -16.63 3.34
N THR A 232 9.53 -16.21 3.11
CA THR A 232 9.00 -15.65 1.85
C THR A 232 8.67 -14.17 2.03
N VAL A 233 8.79 -13.42 0.95
CA VAL A 233 8.51 -11.98 0.97
C VAL A 233 7.24 -11.70 0.20
N GLU A 234 6.30 -11.02 0.85
CA GLU A 234 5.19 -10.33 0.19
C GLU A 234 5.45 -8.83 0.23
N ILE A 235 5.91 -8.29 -0.90
CA ILE A 235 6.24 -6.88 -1.01
C ILE A 235 4.94 -6.13 -1.25
N ARG A 236 4.63 -5.20 -0.34
CA ARG A 236 3.57 -4.23 -0.59
C ARG A 236 4.17 -3.03 -1.31
N ARG A 237 3.31 -2.41 -2.13
CA ARG A 237 3.68 -1.33 -3.04
C ARG A 237 4.19 -0.10 -2.27
N LEU A 238 4.92 0.77 -2.96
CA LEU A 238 5.26 2.08 -2.41
C LEU A 238 4.00 2.93 -2.24
N ASN A 239 3.69 3.23 -0.98
CA ASN A 239 2.54 4.05 -0.65
C ASN A 239 2.96 5.50 -0.40
N PHE A 240 2.27 6.44 -1.04
CA PHE A 240 2.29 7.84 -0.64
C PHE A 240 1.14 8.09 0.34
N VAL A 241 1.48 8.43 1.58
CA VAL A 241 0.53 8.62 2.68
C VAL A 241 0.80 9.93 3.41
N SER A 242 -0.19 10.43 4.15
CA SER A 242 0.09 11.47 5.13
C SER A 242 0.82 10.86 6.32
N LEU A 243 1.88 11.53 6.76
CA LEU A 243 2.69 11.08 7.90
C LEU A 243 1.83 10.92 9.17
N GLU A 244 0.80 11.75 9.34
CA GLU A 244 -0.13 11.69 10.47
C GLU A 244 -0.99 10.42 10.51
N THR A 245 -1.14 9.74 9.37
CA THR A 245 -1.95 8.52 9.23
C THR A 245 -1.17 7.23 9.39
N ILE A 246 0.16 7.27 9.38
CA ILE A 246 1.00 6.08 9.56
C ILE A 246 0.65 5.30 10.83
N PRO A 247 0.42 5.94 12.00
CA PRO A 247 0.05 5.20 13.22
C PRO A 247 -1.26 4.42 13.10
N GLU A 248 -2.18 4.84 12.22
CA GLU A 248 -3.45 4.15 11.95
C GLU A 248 -3.26 2.92 11.03
N THR A 249 -2.14 2.84 10.31
CA THR A 249 -1.82 1.70 9.44
C THR A 249 -1.20 0.51 10.17
N VAL A 250 -0.70 0.75 11.38
CA VAL A 250 -0.01 -0.25 12.20
C VAL A 250 -1.04 -1.02 13.02
N ALA A 251 -0.87 -2.34 13.11
CA ALA A 251 -1.74 -3.20 13.91
C ALA A 251 -1.83 -2.72 15.37
N ASN A 252 -3.05 -2.64 15.90
CA ASN A 252 -3.31 -2.16 17.27
C ASN A 252 -3.09 -3.28 18.30
N GLU A 253 -1.89 -3.82 18.33
CA GLU A 253 -1.43 -4.86 19.25
C GLU A 253 -0.06 -4.51 19.83
N THR A 254 0.44 -5.33 20.77
CA THR A 254 1.78 -5.14 21.30
C THR A 254 2.78 -5.63 20.26
N LEU A 255 3.66 -4.72 19.84
CA LEU A 255 4.67 -4.96 18.83
C LEU A 255 6.05 -4.88 19.46
N VAL A 256 6.95 -5.74 18.98
CA VAL A 256 8.37 -5.71 19.28
C VAL A 256 9.09 -5.33 18.01
N GLY A 257 10.07 -4.43 18.09
CA GLY A 257 10.70 -3.94 16.87
C GLY A 257 12.02 -3.26 17.10
N VAL A 258 12.58 -2.79 15.99
CA VAL A 258 13.81 -2.02 15.95
C VAL A 258 13.64 -0.85 14.98
N ALA A 259 14.12 0.30 15.38
CA ALA A 259 14.14 1.51 14.55
C ALA A 259 15.58 1.94 14.26
N PHE A 260 15.77 2.49 13.07
CA PHE A 260 17.03 3.03 12.57
C PHE A 260 16.76 4.40 11.96
N GLU A 261 17.73 5.30 12.14
CA GLU A 261 17.88 6.48 11.28
C GLU A 261 18.91 6.11 10.22
N PHE A 262 18.64 6.39 8.95
CA PHE A 262 19.60 6.23 7.87
C PHE A 262 19.94 7.57 7.24
N ASP A 263 21.21 7.71 6.84
CA ASP A 263 21.78 8.93 6.26
C ASP A 263 22.48 8.58 4.93
N GLY A 264 22.45 9.53 4.01
CA GLY A 264 22.90 9.31 2.64
C GLY A 264 21.98 10.00 1.65
N THR A 265 21.73 9.35 0.52
CA THR A 265 20.78 9.85 -0.47
C THR A 265 19.97 8.65 -0.98
N PRO A 266 18.79 8.36 -0.38
CA PRO A 266 18.06 9.15 0.62
C PRO A 266 18.55 9.02 2.08
N SER A 267 18.16 9.99 2.92
CA SER A 267 18.14 9.87 4.38
C SER A 267 16.72 9.53 4.87
N GLY A 268 16.52 9.13 6.14
CA GLY A 268 15.20 8.83 6.69
C GLY A 268 15.19 7.83 7.84
N TYR A 269 14.07 7.11 7.99
CA TYR A 269 13.87 6.12 9.06
C TYR A 269 13.48 4.75 8.53
N LEU A 270 13.99 3.70 9.16
CA LEU A 270 13.65 2.31 8.86
C LEU A 270 13.21 1.61 10.13
N LEU A 271 12.04 0.98 10.11
CA LEU A 271 11.51 0.22 11.24
C LEU A 271 11.21 -1.21 10.81
N PHE A 272 11.55 -2.16 11.67
CA PHE A 272 11.09 -3.55 11.59
C PHE A 272 10.20 -3.82 12.79
N LEU A 273 8.96 -4.21 12.56
CA LEU A 273 7.97 -4.49 13.58
C LEU A 273 7.53 -5.96 13.47
N PHE A 274 7.49 -6.63 14.61
CA PHE A 274 7.07 -8.01 14.76
C PHE A 274 5.92 -8.04 15.77
N ASP A 275 4.96 -8.94 15.59
CA ASP A 275 4.09 -9.30 16.68
C ASP A 275 4.89 -10.02 17.80
N GLU A 276 4.29 -10.11 18.98
CA GLU A 276 4.95 -10.65 20.17
C GLU A 276 5.30 -12.15 20.02
N GLU A 277 4.49 -12.93 19.29
CA GLU A 277 4.73 -14.36 19.03
C GLU A 277 5.94 -14.54 18.10
N SER A 278 5.94 -13.86 16.96
CA SER A 278 7.05 -13.82 16.00
C SER A 278 8.37 -13.40 16.68
N ALA A 279 8.34 -12.36 17.51
CA ALA A 279 9.52 -11.89 18.21
C ALA A 279 10.05 -12.92 19.23
N HIS A 280 9.18 -13.66 19.91
CA HIS A 280 9.60 -14.77 20.77
C HIS A 280 10.23 -15.91 19.97
N GLU A 281 9.67 -16.29 18.83
CA GLU A 281 10.24 -17.32 17.98
C GLU A 281 11.66 -16.97 17.53
N ILE A 282 11.88 -15.70 17.14
CA ILE A 282 13.19 -15.19 16.77
C ILE A 282 14.18 -15.30 17.93
N VAL A 283 13.77 -14.87 19.14
CA VAL A 283 14.62 -14.95 20.33
C VAL A 283 14.98 -16.40 20.66
N ASP A 284 14.01 -17.32 20.59
CA ASP A 284 14.25 -18.75 20.86
C ASP A 284 15.17 -19.39 19.83
N ALA A 285 15.05 -19.01 18.56
CA ALA A 285 15.91 -19.49 17.47
C ALA A 285 17.37 -19.00 17.63
N MET A 286 17.54 -17.71 17.94
CA MET A 286 18.85 -17.07 18.07
C MET A 286 19.53 -17.36 19.41
N VAL A 287 18.73 -17.51 20.47
CA VAL A 287 19.18 -17.71 21.86
C VAL A 287 18.41 -18.87 22.50
N PRO A 288 18.77 -20.14 22.22
CA PRO A 288 18.05 -21.33 22.71
C PRO A 288 18.07 -21.54 24.23
N THR A 289 18.70 -20.62 24.97
CA THR A 289 18.84 -20.66 26.44
C THR A 289 18.01 -19.57 27.13
N ALA A 290 17.37 -18.66 26.38
CA ALA A 290 16.38 -17.74 26.94
C ALA A 290 15.25 -18.58 27.53
N THR A 291 15.03 -18.49 28.84
CA THR A 291 14.12 -19.39 29.58
C THR A 291 13.10 -18.65 30.44
N ASP A 292 13.05 -17.32 30.34
CA ASP A 292 12.19 -16.49 31.18
C ASP A 292 10.89 -16.11 30.46
N ALA A 293 9.81 -16.02 31.24
CA ALA A 293 8.43 -15.99 30.78
C ALA A 293 8.00 -14.70 30.03
N ASP A 294 8.81 -13.64 30.04
CA ASP A 294 8.58 -12.40 29.28
C ASP A 294 9.46 -12.32 28.02
N GLY A 295 10.41 -13.24 27.80
CA GLY A 295 11.27 -13.42 26.60
C GLY A 295 12.16 -12.26 26.11
N PHE A 296 11.88 -11.00 26.47
CA PHE A 296 12.61 -9.80 26.02
C PHE A 296 13.44 -9.17 27.15
N ASP A 297 14.25 -9.99 27.81
CA ASP A 297 15.30 -9.51 28.71
C ASP A 297 16.46 -8.87 27.92
N GLU A 298 17.57 -8.53 28.59
CA GLU A 298 18.75 -7.95 27.91
C GLU A 298 19.26 -8.84 26.75
N MET A 299 19.15 -10.16 26.87
CA MET A 299 19.65 -11.10 25.87
C MET A 299 18.67 -11.24 24.70
N GLY A 300 17.36 -11.31 24.99
CA GLY A 300 16.31 -11.31 23.98
C GLY A 300 16.30 -10.01 23.15
N GLN A 301 16.37 -8.84 23.82
CA GLN A 301 16.48 -7.55 23.15
C GLN A 301 17.72 -7.46 22.27
N SER A 302 18.86 -7.97 22.75
CA SER A 302 20.09 -8.01 21.95
C SER A 302 19.96 -8.88 20.71
N ALA A 303 19.23 -10.00 20.79
CA ALA A 303 19.00 -10.87 19.64
C ALA A 303 18.14 -10.19 18.57
N ILE A 304 17.06 -9.53 18.98
CA ILE A 304 16.20 -8.75 18.08
C ILE A 304 16.98 -7.58 17.47
N MET A 305 17.77 -6.84 18.25
CA MET A 305 18.60 -5.75 17.75
C MET A 305 19.67 -6.23 16.76
N GLU A 306 20.29 -7.39 17.00
CA GLU A 306 21.29 -7.95 16.09
C GLU A 306 20.64 -8.39 14.76
N LEU A 307 19.51 -9.11 14.81
CA LEU A 307 18.76 -9.48 13.61
C LEU A 307 18.35 -8.21 12.85
N GLY A 308 17.75 -7.26 13.56
CA GLY A 308 17.39 -5.93 13.09
C GLY A 308 18.51 -5.24 12.33
N ASN A 309 19.70 -5.20 12.93
CA ASN A 309 20.85 -4.50 12.36
C ASN A 309 21.32 -5.16 11.06
N ILE A 310 21.30 -6.49 10.97
CA ILE A 310 21.71 -7.20 9.74
C ILE A 310 20.64 -7.02 8.66
N MET A 311 19.35 -7.10 9.00
CA MET A 311 18.25 -6.83 8.06
C MET A 311 18.29 -5.39 7.56
N ALA A 312 18.57 -4.41 8.42
CA ALA A 312 18.71 -3.01 8.03
C ALA A 312 19.86 -2.81 7.03
N SER A 313 21.01 -3.44 7.27
CA SER A 313 22.14 -3.39 6.33
C SER A 313 21.76 -4.00 4.98
N GLY A 314 21.16 -5.19 4.95
CA GLY A 314 20.74 -5.83 3.70
C GLY A 314 19.69 -5.02 2.93
N PHE A 315 18.68 -4.50 3.63
CA PHE A 315 17.63 -3.68 3.05
C PHE A 315 18.18 -2.40 2.40
N LEU A 316 19.01 -1.66 3.14
CA LEU A 316 19.57 -0.39 2.68
C LEU A 316 20.70 -0.59 1.65
N ASP A 317 21.43 -1.70 1.69
CA ASP A 317 22.35 -2.10 0.62
C ASP A 317 21.58 -2.37 -0.69
N GLY A 318 20.40 -3.01 -0.60
CA GLY A 318 19.49 -3.19 -1.73
C GLY A 318 19.11 -1.85 -2.37
N TRP A 319 18.72 -0.87 -1.57
CA TRP A 319 18.41 0.48 -2.05
C TRP A 319 19.63 1.18 -2.65
N ALA A 320 20.76 1.10 -1.95
CA ALA A 320 22.00 1.72 -2.38
C ALA A 320 22.46 1.19 -3.75
N ASN A 321 22.25 -0.10 -4.02
CA ASN A 321 22.56 -0.72 -5.31
C ASN A 321 21.67 -0.23 -6.46
N VAL A 322 20.36 -0.06 -6.22
CA VAL A 322 19.44 0.50 -7.21
C VAL A 322 19.80 1.96 -7.51
N LEU A 323 20.03 2.76 -6.47
CA LEU A 323 20.33 4.19 -6.57
C LEU A 323 21.78 4.52 -6.94
N ASP A 324 22.66 3.52 -7.02
CA ASP A 324 24.11 3.70 -7.23
C ASP A 324 24.77 4.66 -6.22
N THR A 325 24.35 4.55 -4.96
CA THR A 325 24.74 5.46 -3.87
C THR A 325 25.29 4.67 -2.69
N THR A 326 25.46 5.33 -1.54
CA THR A 326 25.78 4.69 -0.27
C THR A 326 24.81 5.22 0.77
N ILE A 327 24.22 4.30 1.54
CA ILE A 327 23.29 4.61 2.62
C ILE A 327 23.84 3.95 3.87
N ASP A 328 24.15 4.75 4.88
CA ASP A 328 24.60 4.29 6.19
C ASP A 328 23.43 4.37 7.18
N HIS A 329 23.41 3.52 8.20
CA HIS A 329 22.38 3.57 9.25
C HIS A 329 22.98 3.67 10.66
N SER A 330 22.15 4.18 11.58
CA SER A 330 22.48 4.29 12.99
C SER A 330 22.51 2.92 13.69
N THR A 331 22.88 2.92 14.97
CA THR A 331 22.69 1.74 15.81
C THR A 331 21.21 1.53 16.10
N PRO A 332 20.71 0.28 16.18
CA PRO A 332 19.30 -0.01 16.41
C PRO A 332 18.79 0.57 17.74
N GLU A 333 17.57 1.11 17.70
CA GLU A 333 16.78 1.43 18.88
C GLU A 333 15.68 0.38 19.05
N PHE A 334 15.66 -0.29 20.20
CA PHE A 334 14.65 -1.30 20.50
C PHE A 334 13.30 -0.66 20.82
N VAL A 335 12.24 -1.21 20.23
CA VAL A 335 10.85 -0.79 20.40
C VAL A 335 10.05 -1.96 21.00
N HIS A 336 9.28 -1.68 22.05
CA HIS A 336 8.31 -2.62 22.60
C HIS A 336 7.14 -1.81 23.15
N ASP A 337 6.13 -1.60 22.31
CA ASP A 337 4.98 -0.76 22.62
C ASP A 337 3.75 -1.21 21.83
N THR A 338 2.61 -0.56 22.04
CA THR A 338 1.35 -0.89 21.35
C THR A 338 1.25 -0.13 20.04
N GLY A 339 1.10 -0.83 18.91
CA GLY A 339 0.70 -0.31 17.59
C GLY A 339 1.25 1.08 17.27
N ALA A 340 0.35 2.07 17.21
CA ALA A 340 0.66 3.48 16.98
C ALA A 340 1.84 4.02 17.82
N ALA A 341 1.94 3.66 19.10
CA ALA A 341 3.01 4.13 19.98
C ALA A 341 4.41 3.61 19.56
N ALA A 342 4.48 2.51 18.83
CA ALA A 342 5.72 1.97 18.29
C ALA A 342 6.32 2.85 17.17
N VAL A 343 5.47 3.58 16.42
CA VAL A 343 5.87 4.40 15.27
C VAL A 343 5.79 5.90 15.51
N ASP A 344 5.02 6.33 16.52
CA ASP A 344 4.84 7.74 16.91
C ASP A 344 6.15 8.54 17.01
N PRO A 345 7.25 8.02 17.61
CA PRO A 345 8.50 8.77 17.69
C PRO A 345 9.06 9.16 16.32
N VAL A 346 8.99 8.25 15.33
CA VAL A 346 9.46 8.50 13.96
C VAL A 346 8.56 9.50 13.25
N VAL A 347 7.24 9.34 13.40
CA VAL A 347 6.23 10.27 12.85
C VAL A 347 6.41 11.68 13.39
N VAL A 348 6.65 11.84 14.70
CA VAL A 348 6.87 13.16 15.32
C VAL A 348 8.14 13.82 14.79
N GLN A 349 9.20 13.03 14.59
CA GLN A 349 10.50 13.52 14.15
C GLN A 349 10.46 13.97 12.68
N LEU A 350 9.88 13.16 11.79
CA LEU A 350 9.69 13.52 10.37
C LEU A 350 8.66 14.65 10.18
N GLY A 351 7.66 14.75 11.05
CA GLY A 351 6.61 15.77 10.97
C GLY A 351 7.11 17.20 11.18
N GLU A 352 8.37 17.38 11.58
CA GLU A 352 9.02 18.70 11.63
C GLU A 352 9.40 19.22 10.24
N SER A 353 9.65 18.34 9.26
CA SER A 353 10.16 18.69 7.94
C SER A 353 9.20 18.37 6.78
N GLN A 354 8.35 17.35 6.91
CA GLN A 354 7.45 16.91 5.83
C GLN A 354 6.02 16.60 6.32
N GLU A 355 5.03 16.82 5.44
CA GLU A 355 3.60 16.51 5.70
C GLU A 355 3.24 15.09 5.24
N PHE A 356 3.88 14.66 4.15
CA PHE A 356 3.65 13.37 3.52
C PHE A 356 4.88 12.48 3.65
N ALA A 357 4.68 11.20 3.40
CA ALA A 357 5.73 10.21 3.45
C ALA A 357 5.53 9.20 2.32
N PHE A 358 6.64 8.85 1.69
CA PHE A 358 6.76 7.60 0.95
C PHE A 358 6.99 6.50 1.97
N VAL A 359 6.12 5.50 1.98
CA VAL A 359 6.20 4.36 2.89
C VAL A 359 6.29 3.10 2.08
N PHE A 360 7.45 2.46 2.18
CA PHE A 360 7.61 1.08 1.76
C PHE A 360 7.10 0.22 2.89
N ASP A 361 5.94 -0.38 2.66
CA ASP A 361 5.31 -1.36 3.52
C ASP A 361 5.65 -2.73 2.93
N THR A 362 6.23 -3.63 3.70
CA THR A 362 6.58 -4.96 3.22
C THR A 362 6.29 -5.94 4.32
N VAL A 363 5.67 -7.05 3.97
CA VAL A 363 5.46 -8.16 4.89
C VAL A 363 6.32 -9.33 4.50
N VAL A 364 7.06 -9.78 5.48
CA VAL A 364 7.88 -10.97 5.36
C VAL A 364 7.19 -12.05 6.19
N THR A 365 6.82 -13.16 5.55
CA THR A 365 6.13 -14.32 6.14
C THR A 365 7.01 -15.56 6.06
N ALA A 366 6.77 -16.57 6.88
CA ALA A 366 7.47 -17.85 6.80
C ALA A 366 6.50 -19.01 6.57
N ASP A 367 6.81 -19.90 5.63
CA ASP A 367 5.89 -21.00 5.27
C ASP A 367 6.02 -22.16 6.27
N GLY A 368 5.11 -22.22 7.24
CA GLY A 368 5.05 -23.26 8.28
C GLY A 368 5.63 -22.89 9.65
N ARG A 369 5.96 -21.61 9.87
CA ARG A 369 6.16 -20.95 11.17
C ARG A 369 5.65 -19.51 11.11
N ASP A 370 5.16 -19.00 12.22
CA ASP A 370 4.52 -17.69 12.30
C ASP A 370 5.59 -16.63 12.55
N LEU A 371 6.37 -16.27 11.51
CA LEU A 371 7.25 -15.09 11.55
C LEU A 371 6.66 -14.04 10.63
N ASP A 372 5.92 -13.11 11.23
CA ASP A 372 5.37 -11.94 10.58
C ASP A 372 6.23 -10.71 10.93
N CYS A 373 6.85 -10.13 9.90
CA CYS A 373 7.58 -8.87 10.02
C CYS A 373 7.00 -7.82 9.09
N GLN A 374 6.67 -6.65 9.65
CA GLN A 374 6.32 -5.46 8.91
C GLN A 374 7.53 -4.53 8.84
N ILE A 375 7.93 -4.17 7.62
CA ILE A 375 9.01 -3.22 7.36
C ILE A 375 8.39 -1.90 6.96
N TYR A 376 8.76 -0.82 7.65
CA TYR A 376 8.41 0.55 7.29
C TYR A 376 9.70 1.31 6.96
N ALA A 377 9.93 1.57 5.68
CA ALA A 377 10.98 2.49 5.25
C ALA A 377 10.37 3.83 4.86
N ILE A 378 10.79 4.89 5.55
CA ILE A 378 10.24 6.23 5.45
C ILE A 378 11.38 7.21 5.15
N PRO A 379 11.78 7.35 3.86
CA PRO A 379 12.77 8.31 3.45
C PRO A 379 12.28 9.76 3.60
N ASP A 380 13.23 10.68 3.79
CA ASP A 380 13.03 12.10 3.56
C ASP A 380 12.60 12.30 2.12
N GLU A 381 11.48 13.02 1.96
CA GLU A 381 10.82 13.25 0.69
C GLU A 381 11.76 13.89 -0.33
N ASP A 382 12.46 14.92 0.12
CA ASP A 382 13.31 15.81 -0.66
C ASP A 382 14.58 15.08 -1.15
N ASP A 383 15.17 14.25 -0.29
CA ASP A 383 16.33 13.42 -0.63
C ASP A 383 15.95 12.26 -1.54
N LEU A 384 14.77 11.67 -1.36
CA LEU A 384 14.27 10.61 -2.21
C LEU A 384 13.98 11.12 -3.63
N GLU A 385 13.35 12.29 -3.77
CA GLU A 385 13.14 12.92 -5.08
C GLU A 385 14.48 13.12 -5.82
N ARG A 386 15.51 13.63 -5.11
CA ARG A 386 16.85 13.82 -5.68
C ARG A 386 17.49 12.49 -6.11
N ALA A 387 17.40 11.45 -5.26
CA ALA A 387 17.98 10.15 -5.55
C ALA A 387 17.40 9.56 -6.85
N LEU A 388 16.09 9.70 -7.07
CA LEU A 388 15.43 9.21 -8.27
C LEU A 388 15.73 10.07 -9.47
N ASP A 389 15.79 11.40 -9.31
CA ASP A 389 16.16 12.30 -10.39
C ASP A 389 17.55 12.01 -10.97
N ASP A 390 18.45 11.45 -10.17
CA ASP A 390 19.77 10.98 -10.61
C ASP A 390 19.79 9.52 -11.07
N LEU A 391 18.72 8.74 -10.83
CA LEU A 391 18.59 7.34 -11.25
C LEU A 391 18.61 7.20 -12.78
N ASP A 392 19.43 6.27 -13.27
CA ASP A 392 19.53 5.93 -14.69
C ASP A 392 18.48 4.88 -15.07
N THR A 393 17.53 5.26 -15.94
CA THR A 393 16.40 4.40 -16.35
C THR A 393 16.84 3.13 -17.08
N ASP A 394 17.98 3.16 -17.77
CA ASP A 394 18.49 1.97 -18.49
C ASP A 394 18.87 0.83 -17.51
N ARG A 395 19.11 1.13 -16.22
CA ARG A 395 19.43 0.13 -15.18
C ARG A 395 18.19 -0.53 -14.57
N ILE A 396 17.03 0.12 -14.66
CA ILE A 396 15.76 -0.41 -14.16
C ILE A 396 15.37 -1.66 -14.97
N ASP A 397 15.60 -1.63 -16.29
CA ASP A 397 15.24 -2.69 -17.24
C ASP A 397 16.21 -3.90 -17.25
N ASP A 398 17.47 -3.72 -16.84
CA ASP A 398 18.54 -4.73 -16.97
C ASP A 398 18.61 -5.72 -15.78
N THR A 399 17.82 -5.51 -14.72
CA THR A 399 17.72 -6.42 -13.58
C THR A 399 16.44 -7.24 -13.73
N PRO A 400 16.50 -8.58 -13.90
CA PRO A 400 15.35 -9.36 -14.29
C PRO A 400 14.19 -9.26 -13.28
N THR A 401 13.09 -8.65 -13.70
CA THR A 401 11.79 -8.64 -13.02
C THR A 401 11.10 -9.99 -13.15
N THR A 402 11.63 -11.01 -12.49
CA THR A 402 10.96 -12.32 -12.44
C THR A 402 11.08 -12.89 -11.03
N ALA A 403 10.10 -12.55 -10.20
CA ALA A 403 9.64 -13.50 -9.19
C ALA A 403 8.97 -14.65 -9.96
N GLU A 404 9.72 -15.73 -10.22
CA GLU A 404 9.11 -17.03 -10.50
C GLU A 404 8.54 -17.53 -9.17
N PHE A 405 7.24 -17.30 -8.95
CA PHE A 405 6.52 -18.00 -7.89
C PHE A 405 6.56 -19.50 -8.21
N GLU A 406 7.18 -20.31 -7.34
CA GLU A 406 7.15 -21.77 -7.49
C GLU A 406 5.69 -22.23 -7.43
N GLU A 407 5.16 -22.74 -8.55
CA GLU A 407 3.91 -23.49 -8.57
C GLU A 407 4.04 -24.68 -7.61
N ILE A 408 3.38 -24.61 -6.46
CA ILE A 408 3.25 -25.76 -5.55
C ILE A 408 2.40 -26.81 -6.27
N GLU A 409 3.07 -27.77 -6.93
CA GLU A 409 2.45 -28.98 -7.46
C GLU A 409 1.87 -29.81 -6.29
N ASN A 410 0.57 -29.69 -6.07
CA ASN A 410 -0.17 -30.55 -5.15
C ASN A 410 -0.15 -32.01 -5.64
N ALA A 411 0.58 -32.88 -4.95
CA ALA A 411 0.64 -34.33 -5.16
C ALA A 411 -0.29 -35.13 -4.24
#